data_AF-A0A7C9TLA4-F1
#
_entry.id   AF-A0A7C9TLA4-F1
#
_cell.length_a   1.000
_cell.length_b   1.000
_cell.length_c   1.000
_cell.angle_alpha   90.00
_cell.angle_beta   90.00
_cell.angle_gamma   90.00
#
_symmetry.space_group_name_H-M   'P 1'
#
loop_
_entity.id
_entity.type
_entity.pdbx_description
1 polymer ?
#
loop_
_entity_poly.entity_id
_entity_poly.type
_entity_poly.pdbx_seq_one_letter_code
_entity_poly.pdbx_strand_id
1 'polypeptide(L)'
;MIFIDLDNKLPTDADLPADVRWTKADWSAWLAESERLVGELAKLDAARKVKERNEFIDKNSAHWGKLKPWLLALSGGKCWFTEAKDIASHLDVEHFRPKKVARNAHGPERDGYWWLAFDYMNFRIAGTVPNRKKGAWFPLRRGSPCSSYARPCEGDEVPHFLDPTNAHDVTLLAFDEEGKAVPAPGVSRWDAVRVRRTVERLKLTEHQALAEERRKVWQKTAKLLDKYQKALAKTTTSAAARQEVKAVACEITSLTKPESELSAVAKWCIRFSNQPALQRLIA
;
A
#
# COMPACT_ATOMS: atom_id res chain seq x y z
N MET A 1 -5.55 0.73 -4.22
CA MET A 1 -4.74 0.57 -3.00
C MET A 1 -5.72 0.23 -1.90
N ILE A 2 -5.36 -0.75 -1.08
CA ILE A 2 -6.08 -1.04 0.17
C ILE A 2 -5.30 -0.42 1.33
N PHE A 3 -6.01 -0.11 2.41
CA PHE A 3 -5.39 0.27 3.66
C PHE A 3 -4.80 -0.98 4.33
N ILE A 4 -3.56 -0.87 4.77
CA ILE A 4 -2.86 -1.89 5.56
C ILE A 4 -2.68 -1.34 6.97
N ASP A 5 -3.42 -1.91 7.93
CA ASP A 5 -3.42 -1.48 9.32
C ASP A 5 -2.20 -2.02 10.08
N LEU A 6 -1.03 -1.43 9.80
CA LEU A 6 0.23 -1.88 10.38
C LEU A 6 0.34 -1.52 11.88
N ASP A 7 -0.39 -0.50 12.34
CA ASP A 7 -0.38 -0.05 13.74
C ASP A 7 -1.04 -1.07 14.67
N ASN A 8 -2.07 -1.78 14.21
CA ASN A 8 -2.85 -2.72 15.01
C ASN A 8 -2.62 -4.18 14.61
N LYS A 9 -1.62 -4.47 13.78
CA LYS A 9 -1.27 -5.82 13.35
C LYS A 9 0.16 -6.16 13.74
N LEU A 10 0.33 -7.33 14.31
CA LEU A 10 1.63 -7.87 14.70
C LEU A 10 1.83 -9.27 14.10
N PRO A 11 3.08 -9.71 13.87
CA PRO A 11 3.36 -11.05 13.35
C PRO A 11 2.93 -12.17 14.31
N THR A 12 2.58 -11.83 15.55
CA THR A 12 2.14 -12.76 16.60
C THR A 12 0.62 -12.91 16.69
N ASP A 13 -0.15 -12.17 15.87
CA ASP A 13 -1.60 -12.14 15.97
C ASP A 13 -2.25 -13.51 15.71
N ALA A 14 -3.32 -13.81 16.45
CA ALA A 14 -3.93 -15.14 16.43
C ALA A 14 -4.69 -15.45 15.14
N ASP A 15 -5.12 -14.44 14.40
CA ASP A 15 -5.83 -14.55 13.11
C ASP A 15 -4.89 -14.82 11.93
N LEU A 16 -3.57 -14.81 12.15
CA LEU A 16 -2.59 -15.18 11.13
C LEU A 16 -2.52 -16.71 10.91
N PRO A 17 -2.27 -17.16 9.66
CA PRO A 17 -1.96 -18.56 9.36
C PRO A 17 -0.80 -19.09 10.20
N ALA A 18 -0.89 -20.35 10.65
CA ALA A 18 0.08 -20.95 11.57
C ALA A 18 1.51 -21.03 11.00
N ASP A 19 1.65 -21.13 9.68
CA ASP A 19 2.92 -21.14 8.95
C ASP A 19 3.57 -19.75 8.83
N VAL A 20 2.80 -18.69 9.05
CA VAL A 20 3.26 -17.29 9.00
C VAL A 20 3.38 -16.67 10.39
N ARG A 21 2.63 -17.18 11.37
CA ARG A 21 2.52 -16.61 12.72
C ARG A 21 3.77 -16.88 13.55
N TRP A 22 4.31 -15.82 14.12
CA TRP A 22 5.48 -15.86 14.99
C TRP A 22 5.09 -16.14 16.44
N THR A 23 5.98 -16.75 17.20
CA THR A 23 5.83 -16.76 18.65
C THR A 23 6.18 -15.39 19.23
N LYS A 24 5.70 -15.10 20.45
CA LYS A 24 6.10 -13.89 21.17
C LYS A 24 7.62 -13.82 21.36
N ALA A 25 8.27 -14.96 21.57
CA ALA A 25 9.72 -15.04 21.74
C ALA A 25 10.45 -14.67 20.43
N ASP A 26 10.01 -15.18 19.28
CA ASP A 26 10.59 -14.83 17.98
C ASP A 26 10.46 -13.34 17.70
N TRP A 27 9.30 -12.76 18.02
CA TRP A 27 9.05 -11.33 17.82
C TRP A 27 9.92 -10.46 18.72
N SER A 28 10.00 -10.78 20.02
CA SER A 28 10.89 -10.09 20.95
C SER A 28 12.36 -10.20 20.54
N ALA A 29 12.79 -11.38 20.06
CA ALA A 29 14.16 -11.57 19.57
C ALA A 29 14.45 -10.73 18.32
N TRP A 30 13.48 -10.60 17.41
CA TRP A 30 13.64 -9.76 16.22
C TRP A 30 13.72 -8.27 16.57
N LEU A 31 12.90 -7.80 17.50
CA LEU A 31 12.96 -6.43 17.99
C LEU A 31 14.30 -6.12 18.65
N ALA A 32 14.79 -7.00 19.53
CA ALA A 32 16.09 -6.84 20.19
C ALA A 32 17.24 -6.81 19.17
N GLU A 33 17.19 -7.65 18.14
CA GLU A 33 18.18 -7.64 17.06
C GLU A 33 18.09 -6.36 16.22
N SER A 34 16.89 -5.87 15.92
CA SER A 34 16.70 -4.58 15.23
C SER A 34 17.30 -3.43 16.02
N GLU A 35 17.07 -3.37 17.33
CA GLU A 35 17.65 -2.35 18.21
C GLU A 35 19.18 -2.42 18.24
N ARG A 36 19.75 -3.63 18.37
CA ARG A 36 21.20 -3.85 18.30
C ARG A 36 21.79 -3.36 16.99
N LEU A 37 21.16 -3.69 15.86
CA LEU A 37 21.61 -3.28 14.53
C LEU A 37 21.56 -1.75 14.37
N VAL A 38 20.49 -1.10 14.82
CA VAL A 38 20.38 0.38 14.80
C VAL A 38 21.43 1.02 15.71
N GLY A 39 21.72 0.44 16.87
CA GLY A 39 22.81 0.88 17.75
C GLY A 39 24.19 0.84 17.07
N GLU A 40 24.48 -0.19 16.29
CA GLU A 40 25.72 -0.25 15.48
C GLU A 40 25.73 0.79 14.35
N LEU A 41 24.59 1.01 13.68
CA LEU A 41 24.48 2.08 12.68
C LEU A 41 24.75 3.46 13.30
N ALA A 42 24.24 3.72 14.51
CA ALA A 42 24.48 4.97 15.23
C ALA A 42 25.95 5.18 15.59
N LYS A 43 26.67 4.11 15.97
CA LYS A 43 28.13 4.18 16.20
C LYS A 43 28.89 4.52 14.93
N LEU A 44 28.54 3.90 13.80
CA LEU A 44 29.16 4.17 12.50
C LEU A 44 28.86 5.59 12.02
N ASP A 45 27.62 6.08 12.22
CA ASP A 45 27.20 7.43 11.91
C ASP A 45 27.96 8.48 12.73
N ALA A 46 28.08 8.28 14.06
CA ALA A 46 28.86 9.14 14.95
C ALA A 46 30.34 9.19 14.56
N ALA A 47 30.89 8.09 14.05
CA ALA A 47 32.24 8.01 13.51
C ALA A 47 32.38 8.56 12.07
N ARG A 48 31.30 9.10 11.47
CA ARG A 48 31.21 9.59 10.09
C ARG A 48 31.58 8.56 9.02
N LYS A 49 31.36 7.27 9.32
CA LYS A 49 31.67 6.11 8.45
C LYS A 49 30.47 5.74 7.57
N VAL A 50 30.05 6.66 6.70
CA VAL A 50 28.81 6.52 5.90
C VAL A 50 28.85 5.31 4.97
N LYS A 51 30.02 5.02 4.37
CA LYS A 51 30.18 3.88 3.46
C LYS A 51 30.03 2.55 4.22
N GLU A 52 30.73 2.40 5.34
CA GLU A 52 30.65 1.21 6.18
C GLU A 52 29.26 1.03 6.79
N ARG A 53 28.58 2.13 7.19
CA ARG A 53 27.18 2.12 7.65
C ARG A 53 26.26 1.54 6.57
N ASN A 54 26.40 2.01 5.33
CA ASN A 54 25.58 1.55 4.22
C ASN A 54 25.86 0.09 3.83
N GLU A 55 27.12 -0.34 3.86
CA GLU A 55 27.50 -1.74 3.66
C GLU A 55 26.98 -2.64 4.79
N PHE A 56 26.98 -2.15 6.02
CA PHE A 56 26.41 -2.86 7.17
C PHE A 56 24.91 -3.09 7.01
N ILE A 57 24.17 -2.08 6.52
CA ILE A 57 22.75 -2.23 6.18
C ILE A 57 22.56 -3.37 5.16
N ASP A 58 23.32 -3.36 4.07
CA ASP A 58 23.16 -4.35 2.99
C ASP A 58 23.48 -5.78 3.47
N LYS A 59 24.54 -5.94 4.28
CA LYS A 59 24.94 -7.23 4.87
C LYS A 59 23.89 -7.84 5.79
N ASN A 60 23.06 -7.01 6.42
CA ASN A 60 22.02 -7.45 7.36
C ASN A 60 20.62 -7.51 6.73
N SER A 61 20.52 -7.50 5.40
CA SER A 61 19.24 -7.51 4.67
C SER A 61 18.35 -8.71 4.93
N ALA A 62 18.94 -9.85 5.31
CA ALA A 62 18.19 -11.02 5.73
C ALA A 62 17.28 -10.75 6.93
N HIS A 63 17.62 -9.80 7.80
CA HIS A 63 16.86 -9.51 9.02
C HIS A 63 15.44 -8.98 8.74
N TRP A 64 15.30 -7.96 7.89
CA TRP A 64 13.96 -7.50 7.46
C TRP A 64 13.29 -8.49 6.51
N GLY A 65 14.07 -9.27 5.76
CA GLY A 65 13.56 -10.33 4.89
C GLY A 65 12.73 -11.38 5.63
N LYS A 66 13.04 -11.64 6.91
CA LYS A 66 12.26 -12.57 7.77
C LYS A 66 10.79 -12.18 7.92
N LEU A 67 10.46 -10.88 7.84
CA LEU A 67 9.08 -10.40 7.98
C LEU A 67 8.26 -10.50 6.70
N LYS A 68 8.87 -10.87 5.56
CA LYS A 68 8.18 -10.93 4.26
C LYS A 68 6.91 -11.81 4.27
N PRO A 69 6.88 -13.02 4.87
CA PRO A 69 5.66 -13.83 4.92
C PRO A 69 4.51 -13.12 5.64
N TRP A 70 4.79 -12.49 6.79
CA TRP A 70 3.80 -11.74 7.55
C TRP A 70 3.28 -10.51 6.77
N LEU A 71 4.19 -9.72 6.20
CA LEU A 71 3.83 -8.56 5.39
C LEU A 71 2.99 -8.92 4.15
N LEU A 72 3.22 -10.11 3.56
CA LEU A 72 2.39 -10.65 2.48
C LEU A 72 1.00 -11.07 2.97
N ALA A 73 0.91 -11.67 4.16
CA ALA A 73 -0.38 -12.06 4.74
C ALA A 73 -1.30 -10.84 4.95
N LEU A 74 -0.74 -9.70 5.37
CA LEU A 74 -1.50 -8.44 5.58
C LEU A 74 -2.22 -7.94 4.32
N SER A 75 -1.69 -8.24 3.13
CA SER A 75 -2.29 -7.83 1.85
C SER A 75 -2.92 -8.96 1.05
N GLY A 76 -3.02 -10.18 1.61
CA GLY A 76 -3.48 -11.36 0.88
C GLY A 76 -2.57 -11.73 -0.31
N GLY A 77 -1.26 -11.49 -0.17
CA GLY A 77 -0.25 -11.76 -1.20
C GLY A 77 -0.20 -10.73 -2.33
N LYS A 78 -0.76 -9.53 -2.11
CA LYS A 78 -0.81 -8.45 -3.11
C LYS A 78 0.29 -7.41 -2.88
N CYS A 79 0.73 -6.75 -3.95
CA CYS A 79 1.50 -5.53 -3.85
C CYS A 79 0.66 -4.41 -3.21
N TRP A 80 1.20 -3.71 -2.21
CA TRP A 80 0.46 -2.70 -1.45
C TRP A 80 0.12 -1.45 -2.29
N PHE A 81 0.93 -1.17 -3.32
CA PHE A 81 0.72 -0.03 -4.22
C PHE A 81 -0.21 -0.34 -5.41
N THR A 82 -0.04 -1.50 -6.05
CA THR A 82 -0.83 -1.85 -7.25
C THR A 82 -2.12 -2.59 -6.93
N GLU A 83 -2.17 -3.26 -5.77
CA GLU A 83 -3.23 -4.17 -5.34
C GLU A 83 -3.41 -5.40 -6.25
N ALA A 84 -2.39 -5.69 -7.05
CA ALA A 84 -2.31 -6.90 -7.87
C ALA A 84 -1.41 -7.94 -7.19
N LYS A 85 -1.75 -9.21 -7.39
CA LYS A 85 -0.87 -10.35 -7.15
C LYS A 85 0.09 -10.45 -8.31
N ASP A 86 1.30 -10.89 -8.03
CA ASP A 86 2.29 -11.14 -9.07
C ASP A 86 2.31 -12.64 -9.36
N ILE A 87 2.08 -13.03 -10.61
CA ILE A 87 2.07 -14.44 -11.05
C ILE A 87 3.48 -14.87 -11.46
N ALA A 88 4.30 -13.96 -11.97
CA ALA A 88 5.61 -14.27 -12.57
C ALA A 88 6.78 -13.53 -11.94
N SER A 89 6.55 -12.43 -11.21
CA SER A 89 7.61 -11.67 -10.54
C SER A 89 7.51 -11.80 -9.02
N HIS A 90 8.61 -11.48 -8.34
CA HIS A 90 8.67 -11.51 -6.90
C HIS A 90 8.25 -10.16 -6.30
N LEU A 91 7.49 -10.24 -5.21
CA LEU A 91 7.24 -9.10 -4.35
C LEU A 91 8.40 -8.93 -3.36
N ASP A 92 8.84 -7.71 -3.11
CA ASP A 92 9.96 -7.39 -2.21
C ASP A 92 9.49 -6.62 -0.98
N VAL A 93 10.28 -6.73 0.10
CA VAL A 93 10.18 -5.84 1.25
C VAL A 93 10.86 -4.53 0.89
N GLU A 94 10.05 -3.49 0.75
CA GLU A 94 10.42 -2.15 0.31
C GLU A 94 10.45 -1.18 1.50
N HIS A 95 11.43 -0.29 1.53
CA HIS A 95 11.54 0.74 2.57
C HIS A 95 10.85 2.03 2.11
N PHE A 96 9.67 2.33 2.67
CA PHE A 96 8.90 3.52 2.31
C PHE A 96 9.77 4.77 2.37
N ARG A 97 10.48 4.95 3.49
CA ARG A 97 11.57 5.92 3.69
C ARG A 97 12.90 5.28 3.31
N PRO A 98 13.60 5.76 2.26
CA PRO A 98 14.84 5.14 1.80
C PRO A 98 15.96 5.14 2.84
N LYS A 99 16.57 3.98 3.08
CA LYS A 99 17.56 3.79 4.15
C LYS A 99 18.95 4.37 3.91
N LYS A 100 19.43 4.44 2.65
CA LYS A 100 20.83 4.87 2.34
C LYS A 100 20.92 6.31 1.83
N VAL A 101 19.94 6.74 1.06
CA VAL A 101 19.92 8.05 0.41
C VAL A 101 18.48 8.41 0.05
N ALA A 102 18.09 9.66 0.29
CA ALA A 102 16.77 10.18 -0.03
C ALA A 102 16.85 11.30 -1.08
N ARG A 103 16.35 11.03 -2.28
CA ARG A 103 16.39 11.94 -3.42
C ARG A 103 15.16 12.84 -3.45
N ASN A 104 15.40 14.14 -3.56
CA ASN A 104 14.37 15.16 -3.72
C ASN A 104 13.88 15.24 -5.18
N ALA A 105 12.78 15.96 -5.41
CA ALA A 105 12.26 16.20 -6.76
C ALA A 105 13.21 17.12 -7.54
N HIS A 106 13.80 18.09 -6.83
CA HIS A 106 14.83 19.00 -7.28
C HIS A 106 15.81 19.23 -6.12
N GLY A 107 17.07 19.52 -6.43
CA GLY A 107 18.11 19.79 -5.43
C GLY A 107 18.93 18.56 -5.04
N PRO A 108 19.85 18.71 -4.07
CA PRO A 108 20.77 17.66 -3.68
C PRO A 108 20.04 16.47 -3.03
N GLU A 109 20.66 15.30 -3.13
CA GLU A 109 20.27 14.15 -2.34
C GLU A 109 20.54 14.42 -0.85
N ARG A 110 19.66 13.90 0.00
CA ARG A 110 19.81 13.92 1.46
C ARG A 110 20.30 12.56 1.93
N ASP A 111 20.87 12.53 3.12
CA ASP A 111 21.13 11.25 3.77
C ASP A 111 19.84 10.44 3.91
N GLY A 112 19.97 9.12 3.90
CA GLY A 112 18.84 8.22 4.07
C GLY A 112 18.34 8.16 5.52
N TYR A 113 17.17 7.56 5.68
CA TYR A 113 16.57 7.24 6.97
C TYR A 113 17.18 5.93 7.50
N TRP A 114 18.50 5.91 7.70
CA TRP A 114 19.25 4.68 8.04
C TRP A 114 18.81 4.10 9.39
N TRP A 115 18.36 4.95 10.32
CA TRP A 115 17.82 4.51 11.61
C TRP A 115 16.49 3.76 11.48
N LEU A 116 15.82 3.88 10.33
CA LEU A 116 14.59 3.16 9.99
C LEU A 116 14.86 1.95 9.06
N ALA A 117 16.13 1.53 8.90
CA ALA A 117 16.48 0.41 8.04
C ALA A 117 15.91 -0.94 8.56
N PHE A 118 15.79 -1.07 9.88
CA PHE A 118 15.31 -2.26 10.57
C PHE A 118 14.01 -2.00 11.35
N ASP A 119 13.29 -0.93 11.00
CA ASP A 119 11.99 -0.60 11.56
C ASP A 119 10.89 -1.19 10.68
N TYR A 120 10.10 -2.11 11.24
CA TYR A 120 9.02 -2.77 10.50
C TYR A 120 7.92 -1.79 10.05
N MET A 121 7.74 -0.68 10.76
CA MET A 121 6.77 0.37 10.40
C MET A 121 7.14 1.07 9.08
N ASN A 122 8.40 0.95 8.65
CA ASN A 122 8.90 1.50 7.41
C ASN A 122 8.82 0.51 6.22
N PHE A 123 8.33 -0.72 6.42
CA PHE A 123 8.30 -1.76 5.38
C PHE A 123 6.97 -1.82 4.61
N ARG A 124 7.05 -1.96 3.29
CA ARG A 124 5.91 -2.15 2.38
C ARG A 124 6.17 -3.36 1.50
N ILE A 125 5.13 -4.02 1.00
CA ILE A 125 5.29 -5.03 -0.05
C ILE A 125 5.07 -4.38 -1.42
N ALA A 126 6.10 -4.45 -2.25
CA ALA A 126 6.08 -3.86 -3.58
C ALA A 126 6.51 -4.87 -4.65
N GLY A 127 5.82 -4.85 -5.80
CA GLY A 127 6.30 -5.56 -6.99
C GLY A 127 7.55 -4.89 -7.57
N THR A 128 8.28 -5.64 -8.41
CA THR A 128 9.56 -5.21 -8.98
C THR A 128 9.47 -3.86 -9.69
N VAL A 129 8.39 -3.58 -10.43
CA VAL A 129 8.22 -2.33 -11.18
C VAL A 129 8.07 -1.12 -10.23
N PRO A 130 7.09 -1.05 -9.31
CA PRO A 130 7.02 0.01 -8.31
C PRO A 130 8.31 0.16 -7.50
N ASN A 131 8.87 -0.94 -7.01
CA ASN A 131 10.06 -0.93 -6.15
C ASN A 131 11.27 -0.31 -6.86
N ARG A 132 11.60 -0.80 -8.05
CA ARG A 132 12.73 -0.30 -8.85
C ARG A 132 12.53 1.13 -9.30
N LYS A 133 11.29 1.51 -9.67
CA LYS A 133 11.01 2.87 -10.12
C LYS A 133 11.02 3.87 -8.96
N LYS A 134 10.56 3.50 -7.77
CA LYS A 134 10.72 4.31 -6.56
C LYS A 134 12.21 4.56 -6.27
N GLY A 135 12.96 3.49 -6.02
CA GLY A 135 14.36 3.57 -5.60
C GLY A 135 14.53 4.52 -4.41
N ALA A 136 15.50 5.43 -4.53
CA ALA A 136 15.78 6.44 -3.50
C ALA A 136 14.88 7.68 -3.55
N TRP A 137 13.96 7.80 -4.51
CA TRP A 137 13.13 9.00 -4.67
C TRP A 137 12.16 9.12 -3.50
N PHE A 138 12.30 10.17 -2.70
CA PHE A 138 11.44 10.43 -1.54
C PHE A 138 11.42 11.94 -1.24
N PRO A 139 10.77 12.74 -2.10
CA PRO A 139 10.70 14.17 -1.89
C PRO A 139 9.63 14.56 -0.88
N LEU A 140 9.96 15.58 -0.08
CA LEU A 140 9.03 16.22 0.84
C LEU A 140 8.49 17.52 0.22
N ARG A 141 7.30 17.94 0.66
CA ARG A 141 6.73 19.25 0.32
C ARG A 141 7.71 20.36 0.69
N ARG A 142 7.79 21.42 -0.11
CA ARG A 142 8.57 22.61 0.25
C ARG A 142 8.11 23.14 1.61
N GLY A 143 9.06 23.34 2.53
CA GLY A 143 8.80 23.78 3.91
C GLY A 143 8.42 22.66 4.87
N SER A 144 8.31 21.41 4.40
CA SER A 144 8.21 20.25 5.30
C SER A 144 9.47 20.17 6.17
N PRO A 145 9.34 19.80 7.46
CA PRO A 145 10.49 19.38 8.23
C PRO A 145 11.15 18.15 7.58
N CYS A 146 12.40 17.91 7.93
CA CYS A 146 13.16 16.74 7.51
C CYS A 146 13.65 16.02 8.77
N SER A 147 13.20 14.79 8.96
CA SER A 147 13.63 13.97 10.08
C SER A 147 15.12 13.64 9.97
N SER A 148 15.75 13.49 11.13
CA SER A 148 17.12 13.04 11.28
C SER A 148 17.21 12.15 12.51
N TYR A 149 18.20 11.27 12.58
CA TYR A 149 18.43 10.46 13.76
C TYR A 149 18.53 11.28 15.07
N ALA A 150 19.19 12.43 15.02
CA ALA A 150 19.35 13.30 16.19
C ALA A 150 18.09 14.10 16.57
N ARG A 151 17.16 14.27 15.62
CA ARG A 151 15.89 15.00 15.81
C ARG A 151 14.79 14.31 15.00
N PRO A 152 14.24 13.18 15.51
CA PRO A 152 13.19 12.46 14.82
C PRO A 152 11.92 13.31 14.70
N CYS A 153 11.37 13.42 13.49
CA CYS A 153 10.10 14.10 13.22
C CYS A 153 9.39 13.49 12.00
N GLU A 154 9.48 12.17 11.83
CA GLU A 154 8.90 11.42 10.71
C GLU A 154 7.39 11.65 10.56
N GLY A 155 6.68 11.86 11.67
CA GLY A 155 5.24 12.12 11.70
C GLY A 155 4.84 13.52 11.21
N ASP A 156 5.76 14.49 11.28
CA ASP A 156 5.51 15.87 10.85
C ASP A 156 5.92 16.13 9.39
N GLU A 157 6.65 15.19 8.79
CA GLU A 157 7.03 15.29 7.39
C GLU A 157 5.79 15.20 6.48
N VAL A 158 5.85 15.89 5.35
CA VAL A 158 4.80 15.86 4.32
C VAL A 158 5.36 15.27 3.02
N PRO A 159 5.37 13.93 2.84
CA PRO A 159 5.90 13.28 1.65
C PRO A 159 5.01 13.50 0.42
N HIS A 160 5.62 13.48 -0.77
CA HIS A 160 4.85 13.44 -2.02
C HIS A 160 4.19 12.08 -2.28
N PHE A 161 4.73 11.00 -1.71
CA PHE A 161 4.17 9.68 -1.88
C PHE A 161 2.94 9.46 -1.00
N LEU A 162 1.99 8.70 -1.54
CA LEU A 162 0.93 8.10 -0.75
C LEU A 162 1.45 6.85 -0.06
N ASP A 163 1.08 6.69 1.21
CA ASP A 163 1.42 5.52 2.01
C ASP A 163 0.20 4.58 2.17
N PRO A 164 0.27 3.31 1.71
CA PRO A 164 -0.80 2.33 1.92
C PRO A 164 -1.10 2.03 3.40
N THR A 165 -0.19 2.36 4.34
CA THR A 165 -0.45 2.24 5.78
C THR A 165 -1.07 3.49 6.39
N ASN A 166 -1.38 4.51 5.59
CA ASN A 166 -2.11 5.68 6.03
C ASN A 166 -3.53 5.62 5.46
N ALA A 167 -4.52 5.47 6.34
CA ALA A 167 -5.93 5.33 5.95
C ALA A 167 -6.42 6.52 5.11
N HIS A 168 -6.00 7.74 5.44
CA HIS A 168 -6.36 8.95 4.68
C HIS A 168 -5.71 8.95 3.30
N ASP A 169 -4.44 8.60 3.16
CA ASP A 169 -3.75 8.56 1.87
C ASP A 169 -4.41 7.60 0.87
N VAL A 170 -4.91 6.47 1.35
CA VAL A 170 -5.64 5.51 0.53
C VAL A 170 -6.93 6.11 -0.05
N THR A 171 -7.58 7.05 0.65
CA THR A 171 -8.79 7.73 0.15
C THR A 171 -8.51 8.72 -0.97
N LEU A 172 -7.27 9.19 -1.11
CA LEU A 172 -6.89 10.19 -2.12
C LEU A 172 -6.82 9.62 -3.54
N LEU A 173 -6.71 8.29 -3.67
CA LEU A 173 -6.56 7.60 -4.94
C LEU A 173 -7.89 6.95 -5.39
N ALA A 174 -8.29 7.26 -6.62
CA ALA A 174 -9.42 6.64 -7.32
C ALA A 174 -8.96 5.89 -8.58
N PHE A 175 -9.90 5.15 -9.17
CA PHE A 175 -9.74 4.48 -10.46
C PHE A 175 -10.86 4.90 -11.41
N ASP A 176 -10.55 5.08 -12.69
CA ASP A 176 -11.53 5.33 -13.75
C ASP A 176 -11.91 4.04 -14.50
N GLU A 177 -12.82 4.17 -15.47
CA GLU A 177 -13.34 3.05 -16.25
C GLU A 177 -12.31 2.41 -17.18
N GLU A 178 -11.26 3.15 -17.55
CA GLU A 178 -10.13 2.65 -18.33
C GLU A 178 -9.12 1.88 -17.48
N GLY A 179 -9.24 1.92 -16.15
CA GLY A 179 -8.36 1.27 -15.19
C GLY A 179 -7.17 2.13 -14.76
N LYS A 180 -7.19 3.44 -15.06
CA LYS A 180 -6.14 4.38 -14.66
C LYS A 180 -6.33 4.80 -13.21
N ALA A 181 -5.21 4.98 -12.53
CA ALA A 181 -5.18 5.54 -11.19
C ALA A 181 -5.22 7.08 -11.27
N VAL A 182 -6.21 7.71 -10.63
CA VAL A 182 -6.50 9.15 -10.72
C VAL A 182 -6.74 9.75 -9.32
N PRO A 183 -6.62 11.08 -9.13
CA PRO A 183 -7.04 11.71 -7.89
C PRO A 183 -8.52 11.47 -7.61
N ALA A 184 -8.86 11.15 -6.36
CA ALA A 184 -10.24 11.03 -5.94
C ALA A 184 -11.00 12.38 -6.10
N PRO A 185 -12.32 12.35 -6.35
CA PRO A 185 -13.13 13.56 -6.40
C PRO A 185 -13.04 14.35 -5.09
N GLY A 186 -12.91 15.68 -5.18
CA GLY A 186 -12.93 16.57 -4.01
C GLY A 186 -11.62 16.68 -3.23
N VAL A 187 -10.53 16.01 -3.63
CA VAL A 187 -9.23 16.14 -2.95
C VAL A 187 -8.62 17.53 -3.15
N SER A 188 -7.79 17.95 -2.19
CA SER A 188 -7.09 19.23 -2.28
C SER A 188 -6.14 19.28 -3.49
N ARG A 189 -5.78 20.49 -3.93
CA ARG A 189 -4.78 20.67 -5.01
C ARG A 189 -3.46 19.99 -4.69
N TRP A 190 -3.05 20.01 -3.42
CA TRP A 190 -1.81 19.39 -2.96
C TRP A 190 -1.91 17.86 -3.00
N ASP A 191 -3.00 17.28 -2.51
CA ASP A 191 -3.22 15.84 -2.54
C ASP A 191 -3.32 15.31 -3.97
N ALA A 192 -3.93 16.07 -4.88
CA ALA A 192 -3.92 15.74 -6.30
C ALA A 192 -2.49 15.70 -6.88
N VAL A 193 -1.57 16.54 -6.40
CA VAL A 193 -0.14 16.46 -6.76
C VAL A 193 0.48 15.19 -6.21
N ARG A 194 0.23 14.85 -4.93
CA ARG A 194 0.74 13.61 -4.30
C ARG A 194 0.29 12.36 -5.07
N VAL A 195 -0.99 12.29 -5.42
CA VAL A 195 -1.56 11.22 -6.24
C VAL A 195 -0.83 11.12 -7.58
N ARG A 196 -0.77 12.21 -8.36
CA ARG A 196 -0.11 12.21 -9.68
C ARG A 196 1.34 11.75 -9.59
N ARG A 197 2.09 12.26 -8.61
CA ARG A 197 3.49 11.88 -8.37
C ARG A 197 3.64 10.41 -8.02
N THR A 198 2.76 9.88 -7.18
CA THR A 198 2.75 8.46 -6.81
C THR A 198 2.45 7.59 -8.03
N VAL A 199 1.40 7.92 -8.79
CA VAL A 199 0.97 7.19 -9.99
C VAL A 199 2.06 7.17 -11.05
N GLU A 200 2.65 8.33 -11.36
CA GLU A 200 3.72 8.48 -12.34
C GLU A 200 4.98 7.72 -11.93
N ARG A 201 5.42 7.91 -10.68
CA ARG A 201 6.68 7.35 -10.18
C ARG A 201 6.61 5.83 -10.03
N LEU A 202 5.49 5.30 -9.53
CA LEU A 202 5.31 3.85 -9.34
C LEU A 202 4.74 3.16 -10.57
N LYS A 203 4.50 3.90 -11.67
CA LYS A 203 3.95 3.40 -12.94
C LYS A 203 2.60 2.67 -12.77
N LEU A 204 1.76 3.20 -11.88
CA LEU A 204 0.47 2.59 -11.56
C LEU A 204 -0.51 2.61 -12.73
N THR A 205 -0.33 3.49 -13.72
CA THR A 205 -1.18 3.60 -14.92
C THR A 205 -0.46 3.19 -16.20
N GLU A 206 0.84 3.48 -16.32
CA GLU A 206 1.61 3.22 -17.56
C GLU A 206 1.85 1.73 -17.82
N HIS A 207 1.71 0.87 -16.80
CA HIS A 207 1.84 -0.58 -16.97
C HIS A 207 0.57 -1.16 -17.60
N GLN A 208 0.60 -1.41 -18.91
CA GLN A 208 -0.57 -1.80 -19.71
C GLN A 208 -1.35 -3.00 -19.12
N ALA A 209 -0.66 -4.10 -18.76
CA ALA A 209 -1.32 -5.28 -18.21
C ALA A 209 -2.07 -4.97 -16.89
N LEU A 210 -1.56 -4.04 -16.07
CA LEU A 210 -2.21 -3.65 -14.83
C LEU A 210 -3.47 -2.84 -15.11
N ALA A 211 -3.41 -1.91 -16.06
CA ALA A 211 -4.57 -1.13 -16.49
C ALA A 211 -5.66 -2.04 -17.11
N GLU A 212 -5.27 -3.05 -17.89
CA GLU A 212 -6.20 -4.03 -18.47
C GLU A 212 -6.90 -4.87 -17.41
N GLU A 213 -6.19 -5.40 -16.41
CA GLU A 213 -6.82 -6.15 -15.31
C GLU A 213 -7.78 -5.27 -14.49
N ARG A 214 -7.41 -4.02 -14.23
CA ARG A 214 -8.31 -3.06 -13.57
C ARG A 214 -9.56 -2.80 -14.40
N ARG A 215 -9.42 -2.65 -15.72
CA ARG A 215 -10.56 -2.48 -16.63
C ARG A 215 -11.48 -3.70 -16.61
N LYS A 216 -10.95 -4.92 -16.56
CA LYS A 216 -11.75 -6.15 -16.42
C LYS A 216 -12.57 -6.15 -15.13
N VAL A 217 -11.95 -5.78 -14.00
CA VAL A 217 -12.64 -5.67 -12.71
C VAL A 217 -13.71 -4.58 -12.75
N TRP A 218 -13.42 -3.42 -13.35
CA TRP A 218 -14.38 -2.34 -13.53
C TRP A 218 -15.59 -2.80 -14.37
N GLN A 219 -15.35 -3.37 -15.55
CA GLN A 219 -16.40 -3.85 -16.44
C GLN A 219 -17.26 -4.95 -15.80
N LYS A 220 -16.63 -5.88 -15.06
CA LYS A 220 -17.35 -6.91 -14.30
C LYS A 220 -18.25 -6.27 -13.25
N THR A 221 -17.71 -5.32 -12.49
CA THR A 221 -18.47 -4.60 -11.45
C THR A 221 -19.64 -3.83 -12.08
N ALA A 222 -19.40 -3.07 -13.14
CA ALA A 222 -20.45 -2.32 -13.86
C ALA A 222 -21.58 -3.22 -14.39
N LYS A 223 -21.25 -4.40 -14.94
CA LYS A 223 -22.26 -5.39 -15.37
C LYS A 223 -23.10 -5.90 -14.19
N LEU A 224 -22.48 -6.16 -13.04
CA LEU A 224 -23.20 -6.55 -11.83
C LEU A 224 -24.09 -5.42 -11.30
N LEU A 225 -23.64 -4.17 -11.40
CA LEU A 225 -24.44 -3.00 -11.03
C LEU A 225 -25.70 -2.85 -11.89
N ASP A 226 -25.58 -2.99 -13.21
CA ASP A 226 -26.73 -2.97 -14.12
C ASP A 226 -27.70 -4.13 -13.84
N LYS A 227 -27.17 -5.34 -13.63
CA LYS A 227 -27.99 -6.51 -13.25
C LYS A 227 -28.72 -6.28 -11.92
N TYR A 228 -28.03 -5.72 -10.92
CA TYR A 228 -28.60 -5.38 -9.62
C TYR A 228 -29.77 -4.40 -9.77
N GLN A 229 -29.59 -3.32 -10.55
CA GLN A 229 -30.64 -2.33 -10.78
C GLN A 229 -31.87 -2.94 -11.50
N LYS A 230 -31.64 -3.72 -12.55
CA LYS A 230 -32.71 -4.39 -13.30
C LYS A 230 -33.51 -5.36 -12.44
N ALA A 231 -32.84 -6.11 -11.57
CA ALA A 231 -33.50 -6.99 -10.63
C ALA A 231 -34.25 -6.20 -9.55
N LEU A 232 -33.63 -5.13 -9.02
CA LEU A 232 -34.22 -4.27 -7.99
C LEU A 232 -35.57 -3.69 -8.43
N ALA A 233 -35.67 -3.22 -9.67
CA ALA A 233 -36.90 -2.66 -10.25
C ALA A 233 -38.08 -3.67 -10.28
N LYS A 234 -37.80 -4.98 -10.19
CA LYS A 234 -38.80 -6.06 -10.26
C LYS A 234 -39.10 -6.69 -8.89
N THR A 235 -38.48 -6.22 -7.82
CA THR A 235 -38.58 -6.85 -6.48
C THR A 235 -39.95 -6.70 -5.80
N THR A 236 -40.75 -5.72 -6.22
CA THR A 236 -42.10 -5.50 -5.72
C THR A 236 -43.04 -6.64 -6.12
N THR A 237 -42.83 -7.23 -7.30
CA THR A 237 -43.74 -8.21 -7.91
C THR A 237 -43.14 -9.60 -8.12
N SER A 238 -41.82 -9.79 -7.92
CA SER A 238 -41.14 -11.07 -8.18
C SER A 238 -40.25 -11.51 -7.02
N ALA A 239 -40.58 -12.67 -6.43
CA ALA A 239 -39.72 -13.35 -5.45
C ALA A 239 -38.39 -13.81 -6.06
N ALA A 240 -38.41 -14.22 -7.34
CA ALA A 240 -37.18 -14.56 -8.07
C ALA A 240 -36.25 -13.34 -8.23
N ALA A 241 -36.82 -12.16 -8.51
CA ALA A 241 -36.04 -10.92 -8.58
C ALA A 241 -35.40 -10.56 -7.23
N ARG A 242 -36.08 -10.82 -6.10
CA ARG A 242 -35.49 -10.64 -4.76
C ARG A 242 -34.30 -11.56 -4.50
N GLN A 243 -34.39 -12.82 -4.92
CA GLN A 243 -33.27 -13.77 -4.84
C GLN A 243 -32.11 -13.33 -5.75
N GLU A 244 -32.41 -12.83 -6.95
CA GLU A 244 -31.39 -12.31 -7.86
C GLU A 244 -30.67 -11.08 -7.29
N VAL A 245 -31.40 -10.12 -6.71
CA VAL A 245 -30.82 -8.97 -6.00
C VAL A 245 -29.88 -9.44 -4.89
N LYS A 246 -30.30 -10.42 -4.07
CA LYS A 246 -29.47 -11.00 -3.01
C LYS A 246 -28.19 -11.64 -3.57
N ALA A 247 -28.31 -12.46 -4.61
CA ALA A 247 -27.17 -13.13 -5.23
C ALA A 247 -26.16 -12.13 -5.81
N VAL A 248 -26.64 -11.13 -6.57
CA VAL A 248 -25.78 -10.09 -7.16
C VAL A 248 -25.14 -9.22 -6.09
N ALA A 249 -25.86 -8.87 -5.01
CA ALA A 249 -25.27 -8.15 -3.88
C ALA A 249 -24.12 -8.93 -3.25
N CYS A 250 -24.27 -10.25 -3.05
CA CYS A 250 -23.20 -11.10 -2.54
C CYS A 250 -21.97 -11.12 -3.47
N GLU A 251 -22.18 -11.17 -4.79
CA GLU A 251 -21.08 -11.09 -5.77
C GLU A 251 -20.36 -9.74 -5.72
N ILE A 252 -21.10 -8.64 -5.66
CA ILE A 252 -20.54 -7.28 -5.53
C ILE A 252 -19.72 -7.16 -4.24
N THR A 253 -20.26 -7.59 -3.10
CA THR A 253 -19.54 -7.60 -1.82
C THR A 253 -18.28 -8.45 -1.90
N SER A 254 -18.32 -9.60 -2.59
CA SER A 254 -17.12 -10.42 -2.78
C SER A 254 -16.02 -9.68 -3.54
N LEU A 255 -16.36 -8.84 -4.53
CA LEU A 255 -15.36 -8.07 -5.28
C LEU A 255 -14.75 -6.92 -4.48
N THR A 256 -15.42 -6.43 -3.44
CA THR A 256 -14.98 -5.29 -2.63
C THR A 256 -14.26 -5.68 -1.35
N LYS A 257 -14.19 -6.98 -1.06
CA LYS A 257 -13.44 -7.51 0.08
C LYS A 257 -11.95 -7.18 0.00
N PRO A 258 -11.28 -6.85 1.13
CA PRO A 258 -9.85 -6.54 1.15
C PRO A 258 -8.95 -7.64 0.59
N GLU A 259 -9.37 -8.90 0.63
CA GLU A 259 -8.62 -10.04 0.11
C GLU A 259 -8.71 -10.16 -1.41
N SER A 260 -9.77 -9.60 -2.01
CA SER A 260 -9.99 -9.62 -3.45
C SER A 260 -8.99 -8.75 -4.18
N GLU A 261 -8.49 -9.25 -5.30
CA GLU A 261 -7.54 -8.54 -6.13
C GLU A 261 -8.19 -7.31 -6.77
N LEU A 262 -7.49 -6.16 -6.75
CA LEU A 262 -8.00 -4.88 -7.27
C LEU A 262 -9.38 -4.47 -6.69
N SER A 263 -9.69 -4.87 -5.47
CA SER A 263 -10.93 -4.52 -4.75
C SER A 263 -11.21 -3.02 -4.70
N ALA A 264 -10.18 -2.17 -4.63
CA ALA A 264 -10.37 -0.71 -4.66
C ALA A 264 -10.99 -0.22 -5.97
N VAL A 265 -10.71 -0.90 -7.10
CA VAL A 265 -11.35 -0.59 -8.40
C VAL A 265 -12.85 -0.87 -8.33
N ALA A 266 -13.23 -2.02 -7.79
CA ALA A 266 -14.64 -2.36 -7.60
C ALA A 266 -15.34 -1.36 -6.67
N LYS A 267 -14.70 -0.98 -5.55
CA LYS A 267 -15.24 0.05 -4.63
C LYS A 267 -15.44 1.40 -5.34
N TRP A 268 -14.49 1.83 -6.17
CA TRP A 268 -14.60 3.09 -6.90
C TRP A 268 -15.66 3.04 -8.00
N CYS A 269 -15.77 1.94 -8.74
CA CYS A 269 -16.86 1.72 -9.70
C CYS A 269 -18.25 1.90 -9.03
N ILE A 270 -18.43 1.33 -7.83
CA ILE A 270 -19.66 1.49 -7.04
C ILE A 270 -19.86 2.95 -6.60
N ARG A 271 -18.81 3.64 -6.13
CA ARG A 271 -18.90 5.06 -5.73
C ARG A 271 -19.34 5.94 -6.89
N PHE A 272 -18.76 5.76 -8.08
CA PHE A 272 -19.12 6.52 -9.28
C PHE A 272 -20.53 6.20 -9.81
N SER A 273 -21.06 5.01 -9.54
CA SER A 273 -22.45 4.67 -9.89
C SER A 273 -23.51 5.47 -9.11
N ASN A 274 -23.11 6.15 -8.02
CA ASN A 274 -23.96 6.97 -7.16
C ASN A 274 -25.23 6.25 -6.64
N GLN A 275 -25.09 4.96 -6.25
CA GLN A 275 -26.19 4.16 -5.70
C GLN A 275 -26.08 4.04 -4.16
N PRO A 276 -26.92 4.75 -3.37
CA PRO A 276 -26.78 4.78 -1.90
C PRO A 276 -26.95 3.41 -1.23
N ALA A 277 -27.75 2.51 -1.82
CA ALA A 277 -27.92 1.16 -1.31
C ALA A 277 -26.62 0.34 -1.39
N LEU A 278 -25.86 0.49 -2.49
CA LEU A 278 -24.62 -0.25 -2.71
C LEU A 278 -23.42 0.43 -2.05
N GLN A 279 -23.46 1.75 -1.86
CA GLN A 279 -22.47 2.46 -1.05
C GLN A 279 -22.44 1.94 0.41
N ARG A 280 -23.58 1.49 0.94
CA ARG A 280 -23.66 0.84 2.27
C ARG A 280 -23.04 -0.56 2.31
N LEU A 281 -22.84 -1.22 1.16
CA LEU A 281 -22.23 -2.56 1.08
C LEU A 281 -20.70 -2.51 1.03
N ILE A 282 -20.10 -1.34 0.83
CA ILE A 282 -18.65 -1.16 0.70
C ILE A 282 -17.99 -0.45 1.88
N ALA A 283 -18.78 -0.18 2.93
CA ALA A 283 -18.30 0.38 4.19
C ALA A 283 -17.35 -0.59 4.89
#